data_AF-A0A2S9XUU6-F1
#
_entry.id   AF-A0A2S9XUU6-F1
#
_cell.length_a   1.000
_cell.length_b   1.000
_cell.length_c   1.000
_cell.angle_alpha   90.00
_cell.angle_beta   90.00
_cell.angle_gamma   90.00
#
_symmetry.space_group_name_H-M   'P 1'
#
loop_
_entity.id
_entity.type
_entity.pdbx_description
1 polymer ?
#
loop_
_entity_poly.entity_id
_entity_poly.type
_entity_poly.pdbx_seq_one_letter_code
_entity_poly.pdbx_strand_id
1 'polypeptide(L)'
;MSKAVPASSQDKRNAAIDLALATIEKQFGKGSIMRLDAEGKLPSQDVPVVPTGCLGLDIALGIGGLPRGRIVEIYGPESSGKTTLCLHVLAEAQRQSGVCAFIDAEHALDVTYARRIGVKTEDLLISQPDYGEQALEICDMLVRSGAIDVIVIDSVAALTPKAELEGDMGDTHVGLQARLMSQALRKLTGSVSRGRTLVIFINQLRSKIGVMFGSPETTTGGNALKFYSSVRMDIRRIGKIKQGDKVTGSRTRVKVVKNKMAAPFREVEFDINYPDPSNPKQGNQVGISREGMLIDLGVEDRVIDKAGAWLSYKGDRIGQGRENAKQFLYENSDMFGRIEAEVLGKHGLARGGPTEVIEGGKAEAKAEARPKVVEARPKKKTSAAKKRSR
;
A
#
# COMPACT_ATOMS: atom_id res chain seq x y z
N MET A 1 9.42 12.55 -64.68
CA MET A 1 10.15 11.73 -63.69
C MET A 1 10.53 12.61 -62.51
N SER A 2 9.76 12.56 -61.42
CA SER A 2 10.02 13.32 -60.19
C SER A 2 11.22 12.72 -59.45
N LYS A 3 12.36 13.41 -59.44
CA LYS A 3 13.54 13.03 -58.66
C LYS A 3 13.19 13.11 -57.17
N ALA A 4 13.31 11.98 -56.47
CA ALA A 4 13.18 11.91 -55.03
C ALA A 4 14.25 12.78 -54.36
N VAL A 5 13.83 13.64 -53.43
CA VAL A 5 14.72 14.49 -52.62
C VAL A 5 15.58 13.59 -51.73
N PRO A 6 16.92 13.76 -51.68
CA PRO A 6 17.77 12.94 -50.83
C PRO A 6 17.45 13.18 -49.35
N ALA A 7 17.18 12.11 -48.60
CA ALA A 7 16.87 12.16 -47.18
C ALA A 7 17.97 12.89 -46.39
N SER A 8 17.57 13.80 -45.50
CA SER A 8 18.49 14.62 -44.72
C SER A 8 19.33 13.75 -43.78
N SER A 9 20.49 14.25 -43.31
CA SER A 9 21.31 13.56 -42.31
C SER A 9 20.54 13.25 -41.02
N GLN A 10 19.56 14.09 -40.69
CA GLN A 10 18.65 13.92 -39.56
C GLN A 10 17.70 12.73 -39.76
N ASP A 11 17.17 12.55 -40.98
CA ASP A 11 16.26 11.44 -41.31
C ASP A 11 16.97 10.09 -41.23
N LYS A 12 18.23 10.02 -41.71
CA LYS A 12 19.07 8.82 -41.58
C LYS A 12 19.37 8.49 -40.12
N ARG A 13 19.63 9.50 -39.30
CA ARG A 13 19.86 9.33 -37.86
C ARG A 13 18.60 8.84 -37.14
N ASN A 14 17.44 9.41 -37.46
CA ASN A 14 16.16 8.98 -36.89
C ASN A 14 15.81 7.55 -37.27
N ALA A 15 15.98 7.16 -38.53
CA ALA A 15 15.76 5.79 -38.99
C ALA A 15 16.69 4.77 -38.30
N ALA A 16 17.96 5.14 -38.08
CA ALA A 16 18.90 4.29 -37.33
C ALA A 16 18.51 4.15 -35.85
N ILE A 17 18.03 5.24 -35.23
CA ILE A 17 17.51 5.21 -33.85
C ILE A 17 16.27 4.31 -33.79
N ASP A 18 15.33 4.44 -34.72
CA ASP A 18 14.10 3.64 -34.71
C ASP A 18 14.36 2.15 -34.92
N LEU A 19 15.34 1.80 -35.78
CA LEU A 19 15.80 0.42 -35.93
C LEU A 19 16.43 -0.12 -34.65
N ALA A 20 17.25 0.70 -33.97
CA ALA A 20 17.86 0.32 -32.70
C ALA A 20 16.79 0.12 -31.60
N LEU A 21 15.81 1.03 -31.52
CA LEU A 21 14.68 0.93 -30.58
C LEU A 21 13.88 -0.35 -30.84
N ALA A 22 13.53 -0.65 -32.09
CA ALA A 22 12.80 -1.87 -32.47
C ALA A 22 13.61 -3.14 -32.15
N THR A 23 14.93 -3.10 -32.34
CA THR A 23 15.83 -4.23 -32.01
C THR A 23 15.87 -4.47 -30.50
N ILE A 24 16.01 -3.41 -29.71
CA ILE A 24 15.99 -3.48 -28.25
C ILE A 24 14.63 -3.99 -27.76
N GLU A 25 13.52 -3.48 -28.29
CA GLU A 25 12.17 -3.92 -27.93
C GLU A 25 11.93 -5.40 -28.27
N LYS A 26 12.44 -5.86 -29.42
CA LYS A 26 12.37 -7.28 -29.82
C LYS A 26 13.19 -8.19 -28.92
N GLN A 27 14.38 -7.75 -28.47
CA GLN A 27 15.27 -8.55 -27.63
C GLN A 27 14.87 -8.56 -26.16
N PHE A 28 14.41 -7.42 -25.63
CA PHE A 28 14.21 -7.21 -24.19
C PHE A 28 12.74 -6.98 -23.80
N GLY A 29 11.82 -6.98 -24.77
CA GLY A 29 10.38 -6.86 -24.58
C GLY A 29 9.86 -5.42 -24.72
N LYS A 30 8.53 -5.30 -24.85
CA LYS A 30 7.83 -4.00 -24.91
C LYS A 30 8.12 -3.15 -23.68
N GLY A 31 8.48 -1.88 -23.88
CA GLY A 31 8.79 -0.93 -22.80
C GLY A 31 10.20 -1.05 -22.21
N SER A 32 11.08 -1.88 -22.79
CA SER A 32 12.51 -1.95 -22.43
C SER A 32 13.28 -0.68 -22.77
N ILE A 33 12.81 0.07 -23.76
CA ILE A 33 13.26 1.42 -24.10
C ILE A 33 12.07 2.21 -24.65
N MET A 34 11.94 3.47 -24.23
CA MET A 34 10.83 4.34 -24.63
C MET A 34 11.35 5.76 -24.87
N ARG A 35 10.77 6.47 -25.83
CA ARG A 35 10.95 7.92 -25.95
C ARG A 35 10.01 8.61 -24.95
N LEU A 36 10.51 9.65 -24.30
CA LEU A 36 9.65 10.57 -23.57
C LEU A 36 8.77 11.33 -24.59
N ASP A 37 7.57 11.70 -24.19
CA ASP A 37 6.71 12.57 -24.98
C ASP A 37 7.28 14.00 -25.07
N ALA A 38 6.58 14.87 -25.81
CA ALA A 38 6.99 16.25 -26.01
C ALA A 38 7.05 17.07 -24.71
N GLU A 39 6.35 16.64 -23.65
CA GLU A 39 6.41 17.25 -22.32
C GLU A 39 7.48 16.62 -21.41
N GLY A 40 8.30 15.70 -21.93
CA GLY A 40 9.35 15.01 -21.17
C GLY A 40 8.80 13.97 -20.18
N LYS A 41 7.52 13.58 -20.33
CA LYS A 41 6.90 12.55 -19.52
C LYS A 41 7.03 11.20 -20.22
N LEU A 42 7.12 10.14 -19.42
CA LEU A 42 6.88 8.80 -19.96
C LEU A 42 5.40 8.77 -20.41
N PRO A 43 5.07 8.15 -21.56
CA PRO A 43 3.67 7.99 -21.97
C PRO A 43 2.90 7.44 -20.78
N SER A 44 1.96 8.25 -20.27
CA SER A 44 1.31 8.10 -18.98
C SER A 44 1.06 6.64 -18.60
N GLN A 45 1.96 6.07 -17.78
CA GLN A 45 1.54 5.01 -16.89
C GLN A 45 1.01 5.74 -15.68
N ASP A 46 -0.30 5.99 -15.66
CA ASP A 46 -1.00 6.22 -14.40
C ASP A 46 -0.61 5.06 -13.49
N VAL A 47 0.33 5.32 -12.56
CA VAL A 47 0.86 4.26 -11.70
C VAL A 47 -0.29 3.85 -10.81
N PRO A 48 -0.83 2.62 -10.95
CA PRO A 48 -1.98 2.22 -10.17
C PRO A 48 -1.66 2.34 -8.68
N VAL A 49 -2.60 2.81 -7.88
CA VAL A 49 -2.39 3.02 -6.44
C VAL A 49 -3.29 2.14 -5.61
N VAL A 50 -2.86 1.88 -4.38
CA VAL A 50 -3.70 1.31 -3.31
C VAL A 50 -3.97 2.42 -2.30
N PRO A 51 -5.24 2.79 -2.04
CA PRO A 51 -5.59 3.73 -0.98
C PRO A 51 -5.01 3.31 0.37
N THR A 52 -4.60 4.27 1.19
CA THR A 52 -4.04 3.98 2.52
C THR A 52 -5.10 3.70 3.58
N GLY A 53 -6.37 3.94 3.27
CA GLY A 53 -7.46 3.98 4.25
C GLY A 53 -7.49 5.28 5.06
N CYS A 54 -6.59 6.23 4.77
CA CYS A 54 -6.50 7.54 5.40
C CYS A 54 -6.55 8.62 4.32
N LEU A 55 -7.71 9.25 4.15
CA LEU A 55 -7.96 10.23 3.08
C LEU A 55 -6.90 11.35 3.03
N GLY A 56 -6.56 11.94 4.19
CA GLY A 56 -5.53 12.98 4.24
C GLY A 56 -4.15 12.48 3.86
N LEU A 57 -3.81 11.22 4.15
CA LEU A 57 -2.54 10.63 3.72
C LEU A 57 -2.52 10.41 2.20
N ASP A 58 -3.64 10.00 1.63
CA ASP A 58 -3.78 9.79 0.20
C ASP A 58 -3.64 11.11 -0.59
N ILE A 59 -4.17 12.20 -0.04
CA ILE A 59 -3.95 13.57 -0.53
C ILE A 59 -2.48 14.00 -0.34
N ALA A 60 -1.90 13.73 0.83
CA ALA A 60 -0.49 14.06 1.11
C ALA A 60 0.50 13.29 0.20
N LEU A 61 0.13 12.08 -0.25
CA LEU A 61 0.91 11.32 -1.22
C LEU A 61 0.84 11.90 -2.63
N GLY A 62 -0.17 12.72 -2.93
CA GLY A 62 -0.35 13.46 -4.19
C GLY A 62 -0.81 12.61 -5.38
N ILE A 63 -0.85 11.29 -5.23
CA ILE A 63 -1.30 10.33 -6.24
C ILE A 63 -2.51 9.52 -5.78
N GLY A 64 -3.10 9.86 -4.62
CA GLY A 64 -4.30 9.21 -4.09
C GLY A 64 -4.10 7.86 -3.38
N GLY A 65 -2.85 7.44 -3.19
CA GLY A 65 -2.51 6.20 -2.46
C GLY A 65 -1.06 5.78 -2.61
N LEU A 66 -0.75 4.55 -2.21
CA LEU A 66 0.57 3.94 -2.34
C LEU A 66 0.75 3.32 -3.74
N PRO A 67 1.88 3.56 -4.42
CA PRO A 67 2.08 3.12 -5.80
C PRO A 67 2.32 1.60 -5.89
N ARG A 68 1.52 0.92 -6.71
CA ARG A 68 1.72 -0.50 -7.06
C ARG A 68 3.02 -0.69 -7.84
N GLY A 69 3.60 -1.88 -7.72
CA GLY A 69 4.88 -2.22 -8.32
C GLY A 69 6.07 -1.49 -7.71
N ARG A 70 5.94 -0.99 -6.48
CA ARG A 70 7.00 -0.25 -5.78
C ARG A 70 7.19 -0.75 -4.35
N ILE A 71 8.37 -0.41 -3.82
CA ILE A 71 8.73 -0.62 -2.42
C ILE A 71 8.39 0.65 -1.63
N VAL A 72 7.75 0.48 -0.48
CA VAL A 72 7.40 1.54 0.48
C VAL A 72 7.99 1.18 1.84
N GLU A 73 8.51 2.17 2.56
CA GLU A 73 8.94 1.99 3.95
C GLU A 73 8.10 2.84 4.89
N ILE A 74 7.55 2.22 5.93
CA ILE A 74 6.82 2.88 7.01
C ILE A 74 7.59 2.65 8.29
N TYR A 75 8.09 3.72 8.91
CA TYR A 75 8.92 3.63 10.09
C TYR A 75 8.49 4.62 11.16
N GLY A 76 8.88 4.35 12.41
CA GLY A 76 8.54 5.20 13.53
C GLY A 76 8.67 4.47 14.88
N PRO A 77 8.42 5.18 15.99
CA PRO A 77 8.49 4.62 17.33
C PRO A 77 7.55 3.42 17.52
N GLU A 78 7.76 2.66 18.59
CA GLU A 78 6.81 1.64 19.02
C GLU A 78 5.43 2.24 19.28
N SER A 79 4.39 1.44 19.04
CA SER A 79 2.98 1.85 19.21
C SER A 79 2.58 3.14 18.48
N SER A 80 3.30 3.53 17.42
CA SER A 80 2.97 4.73 16.64
C SER A 80 1.86 4.52 15.60
N GLY A 81 1.47 3.26 15.35
CA GLY A 81 0.42 2.90 14.39
C GLY A 81 0.92 2.30 13.06
N LYS A 82 2.20 1.93 12.95
CA LYS A 82 2.80 1.32 11.73
C LYS A 82 1.97 0.15 11.20
N THR A 83 1.80 -0.89 12.02
CA THR A 83 1.03 -2.09 11.67
C THR A 83 -0.43 -1.76 11.40
N THR A 84 -1.03 -0.85 12.19
CA THR A 84 -2.42 -0.38 11.93
C THR A 84 -2.56 0.23 10.54
N LEU A 85 -1.66 1.14 10.14
CA LEU A 85 -1.69 1.75 8.81
C LEU A 85 -1.53 0.69 7.71
N CYS A 86 -0.63 -0.28 7.87
CA CYS A 86 -0.50 -1.39 6.94
C CYS A 86 -1.78 -2.23 6.83
N LEU A 87 -2.43 -2.54 7.95
CA LEU A 87 -3.69 -3.29 7.95
C LEU A 87 -4.81 -2.55 7.21
N HIS A 88 -4.87 -1.21 7.31
CA HIS A 88 -5.80 -0.42 6.50
C HIS A 88 -5.48 -0.51 5.00
N VAL A 89 -4.21 -0.44 4.61
CA VAL A 89 -3.80 -0.62 3.20
C VAL A 89 -4.21 -2.01 2.69
N LEU A 90 -4.04 -3.06 3.50
CA LEU A 90 -4.48 -4.42 3.14
C LEU A 90 -6.00 -4.51 2.99
N ALA A 91 -6.75 -3.91 3.91
CA ALA A 91 -8.21 -3.86 3.82
C ALA A 91 -8.69 -3.13 2.55
N GLU A 92 -8.07 -2.01 2.20
CA GLU A 92 -8.35 -1.27 0.95
C GLU A 92 -8.00 -2.09 -0.30
N ALA A 93 -6.86 -2.78 -0.31
CA ALA A 93 -6.49 -3.66 -1.40
C ALA A 93 -7.50 -4.81 -1.57
N GLN A 94 -7.94 -5.45 -0.48
CA GLN A 94 -8.94 -6.52 -0.51
C GLN A 94 -10.34 -6.02 -0.93
N ARG A 95 -10.70 -4.77 -0.60
CA ARG A 95 -11.93 -4.13 -1.13
C ARG A 95 -11.90 -3.96 -2.64
N GLN A 96 -10.71 -3.77 -3.21
CA GLN A 96 -10.48 -3.75 -4.65
C GLN A 96 -10.26 -5.15 -5.25
N SER A 97 -10.66 -6.22 -4.53
CA SER A 97 -10.49 -7.62 -4.93
C SER A 97 -9.02 -8.04 -5.12
N GLY A 98 -8.09 -7.32 -4.50
CA GLY A 98 -6.67 -7.65 -4.53
C GLY A 98 -6.29 -8.72 -3.50
N VAL A 99 -5.28 -9.53 -3.83
CA VAL A 99 -4.73 -10.57 -2.95
C VAL A 99 -3.60 -9.99 -2.11
N CYS A 100 -3.66 -10.26 -0.80
CA CYS A 100 -2.74 -9.68 0.17
C CYS A 100 -1.92 -10.75 0.89
N ALA A 101 -0.68 -10.41 1.23
CA ALA A 101 0.16 -11.22 2.09
C ALA A 101 0.78 -10.40 3.23
N PHE A 102 0.97 -11.04 4.38
CA PHE A 102 1.62 -10.48 5.55
C PHE A 102 2.74 -11.43 6.01
N ILE A 103 3.97 -10.94 5.98
CA ILE A 103 5.16 -11.63 6.49
C ILE A 103 5.42 -11.08 7.89
N ASP A 104 4.96 -11.82 8.88
CA ASP A 104 5.04 -11.48 10.31
C ASP A 104 6.34 -12.04 10.89
N ALA A 105 7.43 -11.31 10.71
CA ALA A 105 8.73 -11.62 11.32
C ALA A 105 8.78 -11.27 12.82
N GLU A 106 7.92 -10.36 13.30
CA GLU A 106 7.82 -10.03 14.73
C GLU A 106 6.94 -11.01 15.54
N HIS A 107 6.21 -11.91 14.87
CA HIS A 107 5.29 -12.89 15.47
C HIS A 107 4.23 -12.21 16.36
N ALA A 108 3.79 -11.01 15.96
CA ALA A 108 2.99 -10.10 16.78
C ALA A 108 1.65 -9.70 16.14
N LEU A 109 1.27 -10.30 15.00
CA LEU A 109 0.03 -9.95 14.32
C LEU A 109 -1.21 -10.42 15.10
N ASP A 110 -2.01 -9.46 15.58
CA ASP A 110 -3.35 -9.74 16.13
C ASP A 110 -4.40 -9.84 15.01
N VAL A 111 -4.80 -11.08 14.70
CA VAL A 111 -5.83 -11.41 13.70
C VAL A 111 -7.20 -10.83 14.06
N THR A 112 -7.54 -10.75 15.35
CA THR A 112 -8.80 -10.17 15.82
C THR A 112 -8.84 -8.67 15.55
N TYR A 113 -7.73 -7.98 15.83
CA TYR A 113 -7.59 -6.56 15.53
C TYR A 113 -7.63 -6.29 14.01
N ALA A 114 -6.91 -7.09 13.22
CA ALA A 114 -6.95 -7.00 11.76
C ALA A 114 -8.37 -7.14 11.19
N ARG A 115 -9.14 -8.11 11.69
CA ARG A 115 -10.54 -8.31 11.30
C ARG A 115 -11.42 -7.11 11.65
N ARG A 116 -11.22 -6.48 12.82
CA ARG A 116 -11.95 -5.28 13.23
C ARG A 116 -11.64 -4.06 12.37
N ILE A 117 -10.41 -3.93 11.87
CA ILE A 117 -10.04 -2.90 10.88
C ILE A 117 -10.74 -3.12 9.52
N GLY A 118 -11.18 -4.35 9.26
CA GLY A 118 -11.87 -4.73 8.01
C GLY A 118 -11.01 -5.55 7.05
N VAL A 119 -9.89 -6.11 7.53
CA VAL A 119 -9.12 -7.11 6.77
C VAL A 119 -9.93 -8.42 6.72
N LYS A 120 -10.10 -8.97 5.52
CA LYS A 120 -10.64 -10.31 5.29
C LYS A 120 -9.55 -11.32 5.62
N THR A 121 -9.50 -11.73 6.88
CA THR A 121 -8.42 -12.56 7.45
C THR A 121 -8.34 -13.96 6.82
N GLU A 122 -9.47 -14.47 6.34
CA GLU A 122 -9.62 -15.76 5.65
C GLU A 122 -8.93 -15.78 4.28
N ASP A 123 -8.80 -14.61 3.64
CA ASP A 123 -8.17 -14.43 2.34
C ASP A 123 -6.75 -13.84 2.46
N LEU A 124 -6.28 -13.58 3.68
CA LEU A 124 -4.95 -13.02 3.93
C LEU A 124 -3.91 -14.14 4.02
N LEU A 125 -2.92 -14.13 3.12
CA LEU A 125 -1.79 -15.04 3.23
C LEU A 125 -0.88 -14.58 4.38
N ILE A 126 -0.61 -15.44 5.35
CA ILE A 126 0.29 -15.13 6.47
C ILE A 126 1.50 -16.06 6.42
N SER A 127 2.68 -15.50 6.63
CA SER A 127 3.92 -16.24 6.79
C SER A 127 4.64 -15.76 8.05
N GLN A 128 5.03 -16.70 8.91
CA GLN A 128 5.87 -16.45 10.07
C GLN A 128 7.23 -17.13 9.83
N PRO A 129 8.20 -16.39 9.25
CA PRO A 129 9.50 -16.96 8.94
C PRO A 129 10.37 -17.13 10.19
N ASP A 130 11.30 -18.07 10.11
CA ASP A 130 12.30 -18.39 11.12
C ASP A 130 13.49 -17.40 11.08
N TYR A 131 13.85 -16.92 9.87
CA TYR A 131 15.01 -16.03 9.66
C TYR A 131 14.83 -15.08 8.46
N GLY A 132 15.66 -14.04 8.41
CA GLY A 132 15.53 -12.93 7.47
C GLY A 132 15.66 -13.32 5.99
N GLU A 133 16.59 -14.21 5.63
CA GLU A 133 16.71 -14.72 4.26
C GLU A 133 15.42 -15.42 3.81
N GLN A 134 14.85 -16.29 4.66
CA GLN A 134 13.61 -17.03 4.35
C GLN A 134 12.45 -16.06 4.11
N ALA A 135 12.29 -15.04 4.97
CA ALA A 135 11.27 -14.00 4.81
C ALA A 135 11.36 -13.30 3.45
N LEU A 136 12.57 -12.92 3.04
CA LEU A 136 12.82 -12.19 1.79
C LEU A 136 12.69 -13.08 0.55
N GLU A 137 13.03 -14.37 0.66
CA GLU A 137 12.80 -15.38 -0.38
C GLU A 137 11.30 -15.65 -0.59
N ILE A 138 10.53 -15.81 0.50
CA ILE A 138 9.07 -15.92 0.45
C ILE A 138 8.48 -14.69 -0.22
N CYS A 139 8.95 -13.48 0.14
CA CYS A 139 8.53 -12.26 -0.53
C CYS A 139 8.81 -12.28 -2.04
N ASP A 140 10.02 -12.66 -2.50
CA ASP A 140 10.35 -12.70 -3.93
C ASP A 140 9.52 -13.75 -4.68
N MET A 141 9.27 -14.92 -4.07
CA MET A 141 8.41 -15.96 -4.64
C MET A 141 6.96 -15.46 -4.82
N LEU A 142 6.40 -14.82 -3.79
CA LEU A 142 5.05 -14.24 -3.83
C LEU A 142 4.94 -13.16 -4.91
N VAL A 143 5.92 -12.26 -5.01
CA VAL A 143 5.96 -11.22 -6.06
C VAL A 143 6.03 -11.84 -7.46
N ARG A 144 6.89 -12.86 -7.65
CA ARG A 144 7.08 -13.52 -8.95
C ARG A 144 5.87 -14.33 -9.41
N SER A 145 5.01 -14.76 -8.48
CA SER A 145 3.76 -15.43 -8.84
C SER A 145 2.84 -14.56 -9.71
N GLY A 146 2.98 -13.23 -9.60
CA GLY A 146 2.10 -12.27 -10.27
C GLY A 146 0.66 -12.25 -9.74
N ALA A 147 0.38 -13.02 -8.68
CA ALA A 147 -0.95 -13.16 -8.10
C ALA A 147 -1.17 -12.28 -6.87
N ILE A 148 -0.12 -11.64 -6.33
CA ILE A 148 -0.19 -10.86 -5.09
C ILE A 148 -0.13 -9.36 -5.37
N ASP A 149 -1.10 -8.62 -4.85
CA ASP A 149 -1.25 -7.19 -5.03
C ASP A 149 -0.48 -6.38 -3.99
N VAL A 150 -0.53 -6.80 -2.73
CA VAL A 150 0.14 -6.13 -1.61
C VAL A 150 0.82 -7.14 -0.69
N ILE A 151 2.08 -6.88 -0.33
CA ILE A 151 2.84 -7.63 0.67
C ILE A 151 3.29 -6.65 1.75
N VAL A 152 3.02 -6.97 3.01
CA VAL A 152 3.58 -6.27 4.18
C VAL A 152 4.62 -7.17 4.83
N ILE A 153 5.77 -6.59 5.20
CA ILE A 153 6.81 -7.26 5.98
C ILE A 153 6.93 -6.51 7.32
N ASP A 154 6.55 -7.19 8.41
CA ASP A 154 6.56 -6.66 9.78
C ASP A 154 7.53 -7.49 10.65
N SER A 155 8.75 -7.05 10.91
CA SER A 155 9.40 -5.82 10.46
C SER A 155 10.84 -6.06 10.01
N VAL A 156 11.45 -5.07 9.37
CA VAL A 156 12.87 -5.12 8.97
C VAL A 156 13.79 -5.42 10.15
N ALA A 157 13.46 -4.93 11.35
CA ALA A 157 14.28 -5.13 12.53
C ALA A 157 14.34 -6.61 12.94
N ALA A 158 13.28 -7.37 12.66
CA ALA A 158 13.16 -8.80 12.94
C ALA A 158 13.66 -9.71 11.80
N LEU A 159 14.16 -9.13 10.69
CA LEU A 159 14.79 -9.90 9.61
C LEU A 159 16.22 -10.30 10.02
N THR A 160 16.34 -11.12 11.05
CA THR A 160 17.62 -11.57 11.61
C THR A 160 18.24 -12.62 10.68
N PRO A 161 19.47 -12.40 10.18
CA PRO A 161 20.15 -13.37 9.33
C PRO A 161 20.31 -14.74 10.02
N LYS A 162 20.23 -15.82 9.26
CA LYS A 162 20.35 -17.19 9.79
C LYS A 162 21.61 -17.40 10.65
N ALA A 163 22.76 -16.92 10.17
CA ALA A 163 24.02 -17.06 10.90
C ALA A 163 24.03 -16.31 12.25
N GLU A 164 23.27 -15.22 12.37
CA GLU A 164 23.14 -14.49 13.64
C GLU A 164 22.22 -15.22 14.63
N LEU A 165 21.21 -15.97 14.14
CA LEU A 165 20.32 -16.79 14.96
C LEU A 165 20.97 -18.10 15.44
N GLU A 166 21.85 -18.69 14.62
CA GLU A 166 22.57 -19.93 14.96
C GLU A 166 23.85 -19.66 15.77
N GLY A 167 24.32 -18.41 15.83
CA GLY A 167 25.49 -18.00 16.60
C GLY A 167 25.21 -17.89 18.11
N ASP A 168 26.28 -17.80 18.90
CA ASP A 168 26.17 -17.66 20.35
C ASP A 168 25.89 -16.19 20.74
N MET A 169 25.24 -16.00 21.89
CA MET A 169 25.00 -14.67 22.43
C MET A 169 26.33 -13.95 22.71
N GLY A 170 26.56 -12.85 21.99
CA GLY A 170 27.80 -12.08 22.07
C GLY A 170 28.68 -12.18 20.83
N ASP A 171 28.34 -13.08 19.90
CA ASP A 171 29.03 -13.18 18.61
C ASP A 171 28.85 -11.91 17.78
N THR A 172 29.95 -11.47 17.20
CA THR A 172 30.00 -10.19 16.48
C THR A 172 29.66 -10.37 15.01
N HIS A 173 28.42 -10.03 14.64
CA HIS A 173 27.91 -10.11 13.27
C HIS A 173 27.78 -8.73 12.62
N VAL A 174 28.91 -8.05 12.38
CA VAL A 174 28.89 -6.65 11.90
C VAL A 174 28.25 -6.52 10.51
N GLY A 175 27.11 -5.82 10.45
CA GLY A 175 26.49 -5.39 9.20
C GLY A 175 25.88 -6.50 8.36
N LEU A 176 25.69 -7.70 8.91
CA LEU A 176 25.14 -8.85 8.18
C LEU A 176 23.73 -8.57 7.65
N GLN A 177 22.85 -8.05 8.50
CA GLN A 177 21.50 -7.64 8.11
C GLN A 177 21.49 -6.58 7.00
N ALA A 178 22.40 -5.59 7.05
CA ALA A 178 22.50 -4.56 6.03
C ALA A 178 22.92 -5.12 4.66
N ARG A 179 23.83 -6.10 4.64
CA ARG A 179 24.24 -6.81 3.42
C ARG A 179 23.10 -7.65 2.86
N LEU A 180 22.39 -8.39 3.72
CA LEU A 180 21.19 -9.17 3.36
C LEU A 180 20.16 -8.28 2.67
N MET A 181 19.76 -7.17 3.32
CA MET A 181 18.81 -6.21 2.75
C MET A 181 19.28 -5.64 1.41
N SER A 182 20.57 -5.32 1.28
CA SER A 182 21.11 -4.77 0.04
C SER A 182 21.05 -5.76 -1.12
N GLN A 183 21.32 -7.04 -0.85
CA GLN A 183 21.23 -8.11 -1.84
C GLN A 183 19.78 -8.42 -2.21
N ALA A 184 18.91 -8.52 -1.21
CA ALA A 184 17.50 -8.84 -1.42
C ALA A 184 16.77 -7.73 -2.18
N LEU A 185 16.93 -6.47 -1.79
CA LEU A 185 16.27 -5.34 -2.47
C LEU A 185 16.73 -5.18 -3.92
N ARG A 186 18.00 -5.51 -4.22
CA ARG A 186 18.50 -5.52 -5.60
C ARG A 186 17.78 -6.53 -6.49
N LYS A 187 17.45 -7.72 -5.94
CA LYS A 187 16.66 -8.74 -6.64
C LYS A 187 15.18 -8.37 -6.71
N LEU A 188 14.61 -7.98 -5.56
CA LEU A 188 13.18 -7.69 -5.40
C LEU A 188 12.72 -6.53 -6.27
N THR A 189 13.48 -5.44 -6.39
CA THR A 189 13.02 -4.22 -7.10
C THR A 189 12.58 -4.51 -8.54
N GLY A 190 13.30 -5.35 -9.26
CA GLY A 190 12.94 -5.75 -10.61
C GLY A 190 11.70 -6.64 -10.67
N SER A 191 11.59 -7.61 -9.74
CA SER A 191 10.42 -8.48 -9.60
C SER A 191 9.17 -7.67 -9.26
N VAL A 192 9.28 -6.77 -8.28
CA VAL A 192 8.20 -5.92 -7.75
C VAL A 192 7.62 -5.04 -8.85
N SER A 193 8.46 -4.38 -9.64
CA SER A 193 8.01 -3.55 -10.77
C SER A 193 7.24 -4.36 -11.82
N ARG A 194 7.76 -5.55 -12.21
CA ARG A 194 7.09 -6.42 -13.20
C ARG A 194 5.79 -7.04 -12.67
N GLY A 195 5.79 -7.47 -11.42
CA GLY A 195 4.62 -8.10 -10.78
C GLY A 195 3.53 -7.10 -10.40
N ARG A 196 3.81 -5.79 -10.47
CA ARG A 196 2.92 -4.71 -10.00
C ARG A 196 2.47 -4.88 -8.54
N THR A 197 3.20 -5.65 -7.75
CA THR A 197 2.96 -5.84 -6.32
C THR A 197 3.45 -4.61 -5.55
N LEU A 198 2.66 -4.09 -4.62
CA LEU A 198 3.10 -3.13 -3.62
C LEU A 198 3.78 -3.89 -2.48
N VAL A 199 5.04 -3.59 -2.18
CA VAL A 199 5.76 -4.19 -1.05
C VAL A 199 6.03 -3.14 0.01
N ILE A 200 5.49 -3.34 1.21
CA ILE A 200 5.60 -2.41 2.34
C ILE A 200 6.49 -3.04 3.40
N PHE A 201 7.58 -2.36 3.73
CA PHE A 201 8.43 -2.70 4.86
C PHE A 201 8.05 -1.83 6.06
N ILE A 202 7.68 -2.47 7.16
CA ILE A 202 7.62 -1.83 8.47
C ILE A 202 9.03 -1.80 9.05
N ASN A 203 9.43 -0.68 9.64
CA ASN A 203 10.74 -0.53 10.25
C ASN A 203 10.65 0.20 11.61
N GLN A 204 11.61 -0.09 12.47
CA GLN A 204 11.73 0.53 13.78
C GLN A 204 12.81 1.62 13.77
N LEU A 205 12.67 2.57 14.69
CA LEU A 205 13.72 3.55 14.97
C LEU A 205 14.74 2.97 15.98
N ARG A 206 16.00 3.35 15.78
CA ARG A 206 17.13 3.14 16.69
C ARG A 206 17.91 4.43 16.81
N SER A 207 18.66 4.60 17.89
CA SER A 207 19.55 5.74 18.07
C SER A 207 20.96 5.41 17.60
N LYS A 208 21.58 6.30 16.82
CA LYS A 208 23.00 6.26 16.52
C LYS A 208 23.77 6.82 17.71
N ILE A 209 24.58 5.97 18.35
CA ILE A 209 25.47 6.37 19.42
C ILE A 209 26.55 7.31 18.85
N GLY A 210 26.86 8.41 19.56
CA GLY A 210 27.95 9.32 19.21
C GLY A 210 27.60 10.47 18.25
N VAL A 211 26.32 10.66 17.89
CA VAL A 211 25.89 11.81 17.08
C VAL A 211 25.68 13.04 17.98
N MET A 212 26.56 14.05 17.85
CA MET A 212 26.47 15.32 18.60
C MET A 212 25.68 16.42 17.87
N PHE A 213 25.49 16.30 16.54
CA PHE A 213 24.77 17.26 15.71
C PHE A 213 23.79 16.55 14.75
N GLY A 214 22.58 17.09 14.61
CA GLY A 214 21.50 16.52 13.78
C GLY A 214 20.61 15.52 14.54
N SER A 215 19.77 14.79 13.81
CA SER A 215 18.91 13.77 14.42
C SER A 215 19.70 12.50 14.72
N PRO A 216 19.65 11.97 15.97
CA PRO A 216 20.30 10.70 16.32
C PRO A 216 19.52 9.49 15.79
N GLU A 217 18.29 9.68 15.29
CA GLU A 217 17.43 8.58 14.89
C GLU A 217 17.86 7.94 13.56
N THR A 218 17.76 6.62 13.49
CA THR A 218 18.01 5.84 12.28
C THR A 218 17.11 4.61 12.19
N THR A 219 17.03 4.02 11.00
CA THR A 219 16.24 2.81 10.74
C THR A 219 17.14 1.59 10.63
N THR A 220 16.61 0.41 10.96
CA THR A 220 17.33 -0.87 10.87
C THR A 220 17.51 -1.35 9.42
N GLY A 221 18.36 -2.36 9.18
CA GLY A 221 18.59 -2.92 7.85
C GLY A 221 19.54 -2.12 6.93
N GLY A 222 20.29 -1.17 7.50
CA GLY A 222 21.25 -0.34 6.74
C GLY A 222 20.58 0.73 5.87
N ASN A 223 21.27 1.17 4.81
CA ASN A 223 20.79 2.28 3.98
C ASN A 223 20.04 1.84 2.71
N ALA A 224 20.12 0.57 2.32
CA ALA A 224 19.57 0.09 1.05
C ALA A 224 18.07 0.40 0.91
N LEU A 225 17.26 0.09 1.94
CA LEU A 225 15.82 0.33 1.92
C LEU A 225 15.49 1.82 1.71
N LYS A 226 16.29 2.72 2.26
CA LYS A 226 16.12 4.17 2.07
C LYS A 226 16.24 4.57 0.61
N PHE A 227 17.13 3.95 -0.16
CA PHE A 227 17.35 4.26 -1.59
C PHE A 227 16.30 3.59 -2.49
N TYR A 228 16.01 2.32 -2.24
CA TYR A 228 15.08 1.52 -3.04
C TYR A 228 13.61 1.90 -2.84
N SER A 229 13.22 2.36 -1.65
CA SER A 229 11.86 2.82 -1.39
C SER A 229 11.47 4.00 -2.28
N SER A 230 10.31 3.92 -2.91
CA SER A 230 9.71 5.02 -3.67
C SER A 230 9.01 6.02 -2.77
N VAL A 231 8.39 5.52 -1.70
CA VAL A 231 7.76 6.33 -0.65
C VAL A 231 8.34 5.91 0.70
N ARG A 232 8.65 6.88 1.55
CA ARG A 232 9.02 6.65 2.95
C ARG A 232 8.16 7.51 3.84
N MET A 233 7.61 6.93 4.91
CA MET A 233 6.71 7.59 5.84
C MET A 233 7.22 7.45 7.28
N ASP A 234 7.33 8.58 7.98
CA ASP A 234 7.61 8.65 9.41
C ASP A 234 6.29 8.82 10.15
N ILE A 235 5.88 7.79 10.90
CA ILE A 235 4.61 7.75 11.64
C ILE A 235 4.87 7.84 13.15
N ARG A 236 4.22 8.80 13.80
CA ARG A 236 4.39 9.08 15.24
C ARG A 236 3.06 9.28 15.94
N ARG A 237 2.96 8.74 17.16
CA ARG A 237 1.88 9.11 18.09
C ARG A 237 2.22 10.47 18.69
N ILE A 238 1.34 11.46 18.51
CA ILE A 238 1.51 12.83 19.01
C ILE A 238 0.60 13.16 20.19
N GLY A 239 -0.42 12.33 20.46
CA GLY A 239 -1.34 12.54 21.57
C GLY A 239 -2.20 11.32 21.90
N LYS A 240 -2.93 11.40 23.01
CA LYS A 240 -3.93 10.41 23.42
C LYS A 240 -5.33 11.00 23.20
N ILE A 241 -6.26 10.18 22.72
CA ILE A 241 -7.67 10.51 22.64
C ILE A 241 -8.33 9.92 23.89
N LYS A 242 -9.14 10.72 24.59
CA LYS A 242 -9.79 10.34 25.84
C LYS A 242 -11.30 10.58 25.78
N GLN A 243 -12.05 9.70 26.43
CA GLN A 243 -13.45 9.90 26.76
C GLN A 243 -13.60 9.75 28.29
N GLY A 244 -13.79 10.88 28.97
CA GLY A 244 -13.58 10.94 30.42
C GLY A 244 -12.14 10.55 30.78
N ASP A 245 -11.99 9.57 31.67
CA ASP A 245 -10.67 9.07 32.11
C ASP A 245 -10.10 7.96 31.22
N LYS A 246 -10.91 7.36 30.34
CA LYS A 246 -10.49 6.23 29.50
C LYS A 246 -9.78 6.73 28.24
N VAL A 247 -8.61 6.18 27.95
CA VAL A 247 -7.92 6.39 26.66
C VAL A 247 -8.59 5.52 25.60
N THR A 248 -9.19 6.15 24.61
CA THR A 248 -9.98 5.50 23.55
C THR A 248 -9.24 5.44 22.21
N GLY A 249 -8.10 6.11 22.09
CA GLY A 249 -7.30 6.09 20.88
C GLY A 249 -6.04 6.95 20.99
N SER A 250 -5.41 7.15 19.84
CA SER A 250 -4.24 8.00 19.68
C SER A 250 -4.41 8.99 18.55
N ARG A 251 -3.95 10.23 18.79
CA ARG A 251 -3.69 11.18 17.72
C ARG A 251 -2.33 10.86 17.12
N THR A 252 -2.29 10.67 15.81
CA THR A 252 -1.14 10.19 15.05
C THR A 252 -0.81 11.18 13.95
N ARG A 253 0.49 11.38 13.70
CA ARG A 253 1.01 12.18 12.59
C ARG A 253 1.82 11.28 11.67
N VAL A 254 1.65 11.45 10.36
CA VAL A 254 2.48 10.83 9.34
C VAL A 254 3.13 11.90 8.49
N LYS A 255 4.45 11.84 8.34
CA LYS A 255 5.24 12.67 7.43
C LYS A 255 5.73 11.86 6.24
N VAL A 256 5.47 12.32 5.03
CA VAL A 256 6.01 11.72 3.80
C VAL A 256 7.45 12.20 3.61
N VAL A 257 8.43 11.56 4.25
CA VAL A 257 9.83 11.99 4.22
C VAL A 257 10.55 11.72 2.89
N LYS A 258 9.98 10.85 2.05
CA LYS A 258 10.43 10.61 0.67
C LYS A 258 9.24 10.28 -0.20
N ASN A 259 9.17 10.89 -1.37
CA ASN A 259 8.19 10.58 -2.39
C ASN A 259 8.84 10.72 -3.77
N LYS A 260 8.90 9.63 -4.53
CA LYS A 260 9.36 9.62 -5.93
C LYS A 260 8.22 9.80 -6.94
N MET A 261 6.98 9.87 -6.46
CA MET A 261 5.78 9.92 -7.30
C MET A 261 5.14 11.31 -7.35
N ALA A 262 5.27 12.08 -6.27
CA ALA A 262 4.81 13.45 -6.16
C ALA A 262 5.70 14.23 -5.17
N ALA A 263 5.30 15.46 -4.83
CA ALA A 263 6.01 16.30 -3.88
C ALA A 263 6.16 15.61 -2.51
N PRO A 264 7.37 15.53 -1.93
CA PRO A 264 7.59 15.01 -0.59
C PRO A 264 7.29 16.05 0.49
N PHE A 265 7.48 15.66 1.76
CA PHE A 265 7.47 16.48 2.97
C PHE A 265 6.12 17.00 3.44
N ARG A 266 5.02 16.57 2.81
CA ARG A 266 3.67 16.77 3.36
C ARG A 266 3.48 15.96 4.64
N GLU A 267 2.70 16.51 5.55
CA GLU A 267 2.34 15.90 6.83
C GLU A 267 0.81 15.82 6.92
N VAL A 268 0.33 14.78 7.60
CA VAL A 268 -1.09 14.59 7.90
C VAL A 268 -1.25 14.14 9.34
N GLU A 269 -2.30 14.60 9.99
CA GLU A 269 -2.68 14.15 11.32
C GLU A 269 -4.05 13.48 11.30
N PHE A 270 -4.18 12.37 12.03
CA PHE A 270 -5.41 11.61 12.11
C PHE A 270 -5.54 10.87 13.44
N ASP A 271 -6.74 10.39 13.67
CA ASP A 271 -7.07 9.63 14.86
C ASP A 271 -7.01 8.13 14.54
N ILE A 272 -6.38 7.37 15.43
CA ILE A 272 -6.46 5.91 15.48
C ILE A 272 -7.28 5.54 16.71
N ASN A 273 -8.48 4.99 16.51
CA ASN A 273 -9.35 4.50 17.56
C ASN A 273 -8.97 3.08 17.94
N TYR A 274 -8.89 2.82 19.24
CA TYR A 274 -8.66 1.48 19.75
C TYR A 274 -9.96 0.68 19.84
N PRO A 275 -9.90 -0.66 19.74
CA PRO A 275 -11.07 -1.48 19.92
C PRO A 275 -11.63 -1.29 21.34
N ASP A 276 -12.92 -1.00 21.44
CA ASP A 276 -13.62 -0.93 22.72
C ASP A 276 -14.20 -2.31 23.06
N PRO A 277 -13.76 -2.94 24.17
CA PRO A 277 -14.32 -4.23 24.59
C PRO A 277 -15.82 -4.14 24.93
N SER A 278 -16.30 -2.98 25.39
CA SER A 278 -17.71 -2.78 25.72
C SER A 278 -18.61 -2.55 24.50
N ASN A 279 -18.05 -2.29 23.33
CA ASN A 279 -18.80 -2.09 22.10
C ASN A 279 -18.37 -3.11 21.02
N PRO A 280 -18.90 -4.35 21.07
CA PRO A 280 -18.60 -5.35 20.05
C PRO A 280 -19.14 -4.98 18.66
N LYS A 281 -20.04 -3.99 18.56
CA LYS A 281 -20.57 -3.47 17.29
C LYS A 281 -19.76 -2.29 16.72
N GLN A 282 -18.64 -1.91 17.35
CA GLN A 282 -17.80 -0.80 16.89
C GLN A 282 -17.31 -0.98 15.44
N GLY A 283 -17.32 -2.22 14.92
CA GLY A 283 -17.20 -2.51 13.49
C GLY A 283 -16.03 -1.76 12.83
N ASN A 284 -16.29 -1.14 11.68
CA ASN A 284 -15.32 -0.37 10.89
C ASN A 284 -14.86 0.97 11.52
N GLN A 285 -15.27 1.30 12.74
CA GLN A 285 -14.78 2.51 13.44
C GLN A 285 -13.47 2.27 14.21
N VAL A 286 -12.97 1.03 14.23
CA VAL A 286 -11.66 0.64 14.79
C VAL A 286 -10.54 0.97 13.80
N GLY A 287 -9.41 1.45 14.33
CA GLY A 287 -8.28 1.88 13.50
C GLY A 287 -8.39 3.35 13.10
N ILE A 288 -7.93 3.70 11.91
CA ILE A 288 -7.92 5.07 11.38
C ILE A 288 -9.37 5.57 11.23
N SER A 289 -9.69 6.69 11.89
CA SER A 289 -11.02 7.29 11.80
C SER A 289 -11.21 8.03 10.47
N ARG A 290 -11.95 7.41 9.55
CA ARG A 290 -12.24 7.97 8.22
C ARG A 290 -13.13 9.21 8.31
N GLU A 291 -14.16 9.16 9.14
CA GLU A 291 -15.13 10.23 9.34
C GLU A 291 -14.48 11.43 10.02
N GLY A 292 -13.65 11.19 11.04
CA GLY A 292 -12.90 12.25 11.72
C GLY A 292 -11.97 12.98 10.75
N MET A 293 -11.25 12.23 9.91
CA MET A 293 -10.40 12.80 8.87
C MET A 293 -11.21 13.61 7.85
N LEU A 294 -12.32 13.06 7.35
CA LEU A 294 -13.15 13.72 6.35
C LEU A 294 -13.73 15.04 6.87
N ILE A 295 -14.12 15.09 8.15
CA ILE A 295 -14.60 16.31 8.80
C ILE A 295 -13.47 17.34 8.90
N ASP A 296 -12.30 16.93 9.40
CA ASP A 296 -11.16 17.83 9.59
C ASP A 296 -10.75 18.47 8.25
N LEU A 297 -10.59 17.65 7.19
CA LEU A 297 -10.30 18.11 5.82
C LEU A 297 -11.44 18.93 5.22
N GLY A 298 -12.69 18.50 5.39
CA GLY A 298 -13.84 19.19 4.84
C GLY A 298 -13.99 20.61 5.39
N VAL A 299 -13.65 20.81 6.67
CA VAL A 299 -13.62 22.16 7.28
C VAL A 299 -12.43 22.97 6.74
N GLU A 300 -11.24 22.37 6.66
CA GLU A 300 -10.03 23.02 6.12
C GLU A 300 -10.24 23.49 4.67
N ASP A 301 -10.80 22.62 3.84
CA ASP A 301 -11.06 22.88 2.42
C ASP A 301 -12.32 23.73 2.18
N ARG A 302 -13.07 24.09 3.22
CA ARG A 302 -14.37 24.80 3.13
C ARG A 302 -15.40 24.06 2.27
N VAL A 303 -15.44 22.74 2.41
CA VAL A 303 -16.53 21.87 1.92
C VAL A 303 -17.61 21.72 3.00
N ILE A 304 -17.19 21.66 4.26
CA ILE A 304 -18.07 21.65 5.44
C ILE A 304 -18.02 23.03 6.09
N ASP A 305 -19.20 23.63 6.26
CA ASP A 305 -19.36 24.91 6.95
C ASP A 305 -19.36 24.70 8.47
N LYS A 306 -18.64 25.56 9.18
CA LYS A 306 -18.57 25.54 10.65
C LYS A 306 -19.08 26.85 11.24
N ALA A 307 -20.24 26.80 11.89
CA ALA A 307 -20.85 27.92 12.61
C ALA A 307 -20.83 27.65 14.12
N GLY A 308 -19.79 28.15 14.80
CA GLY A 308 -19.53 27.82 16.20
C GLY A 308 -19.24 26.33 16.38
N ALA A 309 -20.11 25.63 17.11
CA ALA A 309 -20.04 24.18 17.29
C ALA A 309 -20.80 23.39 16.21
N TRP A 310 -21.65 24.03 15.42
CA TRP A 310 -22.44 23.36 14.38
C TRP A 310 -21.63 23.17 13.10
N LEU A 311 -21.73 21.98 12.53
CA LEU A 311 -21.18 21.61 11.24
C LEU A 311 -22.32 21.36 10.25
N SER A 312 -22.17 21.85 9.02
CA SER A 312 -23.15 21.68 7.94
C SER A 312 -22.47 21.38 6.60
N TYR A 313 -23.15 20.65 5.73
CA TYR A 313 -22.74 20.43 4.34
C TYR A 313 -23.86 20.92 3.41
N LYS A 314 -23.57 21.91 2.56
CA LYS A 314 -24.53 22.50 1.61
C LYS A 314 -25.87 22.90 2.24
N GLY A 315 -25.84 23.42 3.46
CA GLY A 315 -27.02 23.83 4.22
C GLY A 315 -27.62 22.77 5.14
N ASP A 316 -27.34 21.48 4.90
CA ASP A 316 -27.81 20.38 5.75
C ASP A 316 -26.92 20.26 6.99
N ARG A 317 -27.53 20.21 8.18
CA ARG A 317 -26.78 20.06 9.44
C ARG A 317 -26.29 18.63 9.58
N ILE A 318 -24.97 18.46 9.70
CA ILE A 318 -24.34 17.15 9.91
C ILE A 318 -24.12 16.83 11.39
N GLY A 319 -24.03 17.84 12.26
CA GLY A 319 -23.95 17.60 13.71
C GLY A 319 -23.46 18.80 14.51
N GLN A 320 -23.72 18.76 15.82
CA GLN A 320 -23.15 19.69 16.79
C GLN A 320 -21.89 19.08 17.41
N GLY A 321 -20.73 19.60 17.05
CA GLY A 321 -19.43 19.09 17.46
C GLY A 321 -18.95 17.90 16.61
N ARG A 322 -17.64 17.63 16.70
CA ARG A 322 -16.94 16.66 15.86
C ARG A 322 -17.42 15.23 16.05
N GLU A 323 -17.65 14.80 17.29
CA GLU A 323 -18.06 13.40 17.56
C GLU A 323 -19.48 13.10 17.06
N ASN A 324 -20.42 14.03 17.20
CA ASN A 324 -21.77 13.84 16.65
C ASN A 324 -21.76 13.83 15.12
N ALA A 325 -20.96 14.69 14.49
CA ALA A 325 -20.80 14.68 13.03
C ALA A 325 -20.14 13.39 12.53
N LYS A 326 -19.18 12.82 13.27
CA LYS A 326 -18.60 11.50 12.94
C LYS A 326 -19.65 10.40 12.94
N GLN A 327 -20.48 10.36 13.98
CA GLN A 327 -21.55 9.35 14.08
C GLN A 327 -22.57 9.52 12.95
N PHE A 328 -22.96 10.76 12.66
CA PHE A 328 -23.88 11.06 11.55
C PHE A 328 -23.32 10.59 10.19
N LEU A 329 -22.05 10.89 9.88
CA LEU A 329 -21.45 10.47 8.61
C LEU A 329 -21.25 8.96 8.52
N TYR A 330 -21.01 8.29 9.65
CA TYR A 330 -20.95 6.84 9.72
C TYR A 330 -22.32 6.19 9.38
N GLU A 331 -23.41 6.77 9.87
CA GLU A 331 -24.77 6.30 9.60
C GLU A 331 -25.28 6.69 8.20
N ASN A 332 -24.69 7.73 7.59
CA ASN A 332 -25.10 8.29 6.30
C ASN A 332 -23.98 8.18 5.25
N SER A 333 -23.72 6.95 4.77
CA SER A 333 -22.64 6.64 3.82
C SER A 333 -22.74 7.43 2.51
N ASP A 334 -23.94 7.74 2.04
CA ASP A 334 -24.15 8.52 0.81
C ASP A 334 -23.65 9.95 0.97
N MET A 335 -23.91 10.57 2.12
CA MET A 335 -23.40 11.92 2.41
C MET A 335 -21.89 11.90 2.60
N PHE A 336 -21.36 10.89 3.31
CA PHE A 336 -19.91 10.67 3.40
C PHE A 336 -19.27 10.63 2.00
N GLY A 337 -19.82 9.83 1.08
CA GLY A 337 -19.29 9.69 -0.27
C GLY A 337 -19.31 10.98 -1.09
N ARG A 338 -20.37 11.79 -0.96
CA ARG A 338 -20.46 13.11 -1.64
C ARG A 338 -19.40 14.08 -1.11
N ILE A 339 -19.23 14.17 0.21
CA ILE A 339 -18.21 15.03 0.83
C ILE A 339 -16.81 14.53 0.45
N GLU A 340 -16.55 13.22 0.51
CA GLU A 340 -15.26 12.63 0.12
C GLU A 340 -14.91 12.95 -1.34
N ALA A 341 -15.87 12.81 -2.26
CA ALA A 341 -15.66 13.13 -3.68
C ALA A 341 -15.33 14.61 -3.90
N GLU A 342 -16.03 15.52 -3.21
CA GLU A 342 -15.80 16.96 -3.32
C GLU A 342 -14.44 17.38 -2.73
N VAL A 343 -14.06 16.82 -1.58
CA VAL A 343 -12.73 17.01 -0.97
C VAL A 343 -11.64 16.50 -1.92
N LEU A 344 -11.76 15.27 -2.43
CA LEU A 344 -10.79 14.72 -3.39
C LEU A 344 -10.66 15.57 -4.64
N GLY A 345 -11.79 16.05 -5.18
CA GLY A 345 -11.82 16.92 -6.36
C GLY A 345 -11.03 18.21 -6.17
N LYS A 346 -11.08 18.83 -4.99
CA LYS A 346 -10.26 20.03 -4.67
C LYS A 346 -8.76 19.76 -4.68
N HIS A 347 -8.35 18.52 -4.41
CA HIS A 347 -6.94 18.10 -4.45
C HIS A 347 -6.54 17.46 -5.78
N GLY A 348 -7.39 17.52 -6.82
CA GLY A 348 -7.12 16.96 -8.13
C GLY A 348 -7.09 15.42 -8.15
N LEU A 349 -7.74 14.78 -7.19
CA LEU A 349 -7.84 13.33 -7.07
C LEU A 349 -9.27 12.89 -7.37
N ALA A 350 -9.41 11.69 -7.93
CA ALA A 350 -10.69 11.03 -8.09
C ALA A 350 -10.57 9.60 -7.59
N ARG A 351 -11.45 9.22 -6.65
CA ARG A 351 -11.71 7.80 -6.36
C ARG A 351 -12.96 7.41 -7.13
N GLY A 352 -12.98 6.20 -7.69
CA GLY A 352 -14.21 5.65 -8.25
C GLY A 352 -15.30 5.66 -7.19
N GLY A 353 -16.15 6.69 -7.22
CA GLY A 353 -17.35 6.80 -6.40
C GLY A 353 -18.44 5.86 -6.93
N PRO A 354 -19.56 5.72 -6.21
CA PRO A 354 -20.67 4.89 -6.67
C PRO A 354 -21.06 5.35 -8.07
N THR A 355 -21.05 4.42 -9.00
CA THR A 355 -21.56 4.60 -10.35
C THR A 355 -22.91 5.27 -10.22
N GLU A 356 -23.04 6.51 -10.71
CA GLU A 356 -24.36 7.03 -10.99
C GLU A 356 -25.06 5.98 -11.84
N VAL A 357 -26.17 5.46 -11.32
CA VAL A 357 -27.04 4.58 -12.07
C VAL A 357 -27.61 5.45 -13.18
N ILE A 358 -26.92 5.49 -14.32
CA ILE A 358 -27.49 6.00 -15.56
C ILE A 358 -28.52 4.94 -15.95
N GLU A 359 -29.78 5.18 -15.56
CA GLU A 359 -30.90 4.46 -16.14
C GLU A 359 -30.89 4.66 -17.65
N GLY A 360 -30.80 3.55 -18.39
CA GLY A 360 -31.17 3.48 -19.79
C GLY A 360 -30.02 3.39 -20.78
N GLY A 361 -29.65 2.15 -21.13
CA GLY A 361 -28.84 1.89 -22.32
C GLY A 361 -28.39 0.44 -22.41
N LYS A 362 -29.24 -0.46 -22.90
CA LYS A 362 -28.85 -1.83 -23.26
C LYS A 362 -27.75 -1.77 -24.32
N ALA A 363 -26.56 -2.25 -23.98
CA ALA A 363 -25.55 -2.66 -24.95
C ALA A 363 -25.03 -4.05 -24.54
N GLU A 364 -25.30 -5.04 -25.40
CA GLU A 364 -24.86 -6.42 -25.26
C GLU A 364 -23.33 -6.51 -25.31
N ALA A 365 -22.71 -7.05 -24.25
CA ALA A 365 -21.30 -7.37 -24.22
C ALA A 365 -21.09 -8.87 -24.50
N LYS A 366 -20.45 -9.20 -25.63
CA LYS A 366 -19.91 -10.52 -25.91
C LYS A 366 -18.81 -10.85 -24.90
N ALA A 367 -18.97 -11.95 -24.18
CA ALA A 367 -17.98 -12.47 -23.24
C ALA A 367 -16.91 -13.29 -23.98
N GLU A 368 -15.66 -12.82 -23.96
CA GLU A 368 -14.49 -13.68 -24.20
C GLU A 368 -14.03 -14.29 -22.86
N ALA A 369 -14.03 -15.61 -22.82
CA ALA A 369 -13.74 -16.41 -21.64
C ALA A 369 -12.24 -16.47 -21.32
N ARG A 370 -11.87 -16.20 -20.06
CA ARG A 370 -10.57 -16.61 -19.49
C ARG A 370 -10.64 -18.07 -19.01
N PRO A 371 -9.53 -18.83 -19.08
CA PRO A 371 -9.54 -20.27 -18.87
C PRO A 371 -9.75 -20.66 -17.40
N LYS A 372 -10.58 -21.69 -17.18
CA LYS A 372 -10.87 -22.29 -15.89
C LYS A 372 -9.66 -23.07 -15.34
N VAL A 373 -9.37 -22.86 -14.06
CA VAL A 373 -8.46 -23.66 -13.25
C VAL A 373 -8.97 -25.10 -13.17
N VAL A 374 -8.10 -26.06 -13.45
CA VAL A 374 -8.41 -27.50 -13.43
C VAL A 374 -8.35 -28.00 -11.98
N GLU A 375 -9.49 -28.35 -11.40
CA GLU A 375 -9.58 -29.13 -10.17
C GLU A 375 -9.15 -30.58 -10.42
N ALA A 376 -8.17 -31.06 -9.65
CA ALA A 376 -7.74 -32.45 -9.67
C ALA A 376 -8.76 -33.33 -8.90
N ARG A 377 -9.41 -34.26 -9.61
CA ARG A 377 -10.26 -35.32 -9.00
C ARG A 377 -9.41 -36.47 -8.44
N PRO A 378 -9.77 -37.10 -7.30
CA PRO A 378 -9.07 -38.25 -6.76
C PRO A 378 -9.41 -39.54 -7.54
N LYS A 379 -8.39 -40.39 -7.77
CA LYS A 379 -8.52 -41.66 -8.49
C LYS A 379 -9.29 -42.70 -7.65
N LYS A 380 -10.38 -43.24 -8.22
CA LYS A 380 -11.10 -44.43 -7.72
C LYS A 380 -10.24 -45.69 -7.91
N LYS A 381 -10.13 -46.50 -6.85
CA LYS A 381 -9.61 -47.87 -6.87
C LYS A 381 -10.49 -48.76 -7.76
N THR A 382 -9.88 -49.50 -8.68
CA THR A 382 -10.52 -50.55 -9.48
C THR A 382 -10.56 -51.85 -8.68
N SER A 383 -11.76 -52.37 -8.45
CA SER A 383 -12.00 -53.78 -8.09
C SER A 383 -12.68 -54.45 -9.29
N ALA A 384 -12.03 -55.43 -9.90
CA ALA A 384 -12.69 -56.36 -10.82
C ALA A 384 -12.31 -57.78 -10.41
N ALA A 385 -13.35 -58.59 -10.24
CA ALA A 385 -13.31 -59.93 -9.68
C ALA A 385 -13.16 -61.00 -10.79
N LYS A 386 -12.33 -62.02 -10.50
CA LYS A 386 -12.64 -63.47 -10.55
C LYS A 386 -12.86 -64.16 -11.92
N LYS A 387 -11.98 -65.11 -12.25
CA LYS A 387 -12.25 -66.53 -12.65
C LYS A 387 -10.91 -67.27 -12.89
N ARG A 388 -10.45 -68.12 -11.97
CA ARG A 388 -10.45 -69.63 -12.02
C ARG A 388 -9.94 -70.22 -13.35
N SER A 389 -8.80 -70.94 -13.34
CA SER A 389 -8.76 -72.42 -13.22
C SER A 389 -7.36 -73.02 -13.45
N ARG A 390 -7.08 -74.09 -12.68
CA ARG A 390 -6.00 -75.10 -12.74
C ARG A 390 -4.81 -74.85 -11.83
#